data_AF-A0A093RMT9-F1
#
_entry.id   AF-A0A093RMT9-F1
#
_cell.length_a   1.000
_cell.length_b   1.000
_cell.length_c   1.000
_cell.angle_alpha   90.00
_cell.angle_beta   90.00
_cell.angle_gamma   90.00
#
_symmetry.space_group_name_H-M   'P 1'
#
loop_
_entity.id
_entity.type
_entity.pdbx_description
1 polymer ?
#
loop_
_entity_poly.entity_id
_entity_poly.type
_entity_poly.pdbx_seq_one_letter_code
_entity_poly.pdbx_strand_id
1 'polypeptide(L)'
;VVVERYQKEKTLPPLSRTKFLVSQDLPLSQFAVTLRTRLCLASSQTFYLLVNNKGLPNMAVTMQELYRDNKDEDGFLYLTYASQEMFG
;
A
#
# COMPACT_ATOMS: atom_id res chain seq x y z
N VAL A 1 4.72 7.24 -5.82
CA VAL A 1 3.93 6.64 -4.72
C VAL A 1 4.85 6.45 -3.53
N VAL A 2 4.41 6.83 -2.33
CA VAL A 2 5.13 6.62 -1.06
C VAL A 2 4.38 5.54 -0.29
N VAL A 3 5.10 4.50 0.13
CA VAL A 3 4.55 3.36 0.88
C VAL A 3 5.31 3.22 2.18
N GLU A 4 4.59 3.34 3.29
CA GLU A 4 5.18 3.33 4.63
C GLU A 4 4.54 2.26 5.51
N ARG A 5 5.30 1.80 6.50
CA ARG A 5 4.76 0.90 7.52
C ARG A 5 3.82 1.71 8.42
N TYR A 6 2.64 1.18 8.71
CA TYR A 6 1.76 1.83 9.66
C TYR A 6 2.44 1.98 11.03
N GLN A 7 2.24 3.12 11.70
CA GLN A 7 2.98 3.47 12.92
C GLN A 7 2.80 2.43 14.05
N LYS A 8 1.61 1.82 14.16
CA LYS A 8 1.31 0.80 15.18
C LYS A 8 1.58 -0.64 14.73
N GLU A 9 2.09 -0.85 13.51
CA GLU A 9 2.43 -2.18 13.00
C GLU A 9 3.66 -2.74 13.72
N LYS A 10 3.52 -3.95 14.27
CA LYS A 10 4.56 -4.62 15.07
C LYS A 10 5.06 -5.93 14.49
N THR A 11 4.33 -6.52 13.55
CA THR A 11 4.53 -7.87 13.01
C THR A 11 5.28 -7.83 11.69
N LEU A 12 4.90 -6.93 10.78
CA LEU A 12 5.47 -6.86 9.44
C LEU A 12 6.82 -6.12 9.44
N PRO A 13 7.80 -6.61 8.66
CA PRO A 13 9.10 -5.97 8.54
C PRO A 13 8.98 -4.59 7.86
N PRO A 14 9.95 -3.68 8.07
CA PRO A 14 10.04 -2.43 7.33
C PRO A 14 10.47 -2.68 5.87
N LEU A 15 9.98 -1.84 4.95
CA LEU A 15 10.51 -1.76 3.59
C LEU A 15 11.88 -1.06 3.58
N SER A 16 12.82 -1.57 2.80
CA SER A 16 14.12 -0.92 2.58
C SER A 16 14.03 0.36 1.74
N ARG A 17 13.01 0.47 0.89
CA ARG A 17 12.71 1.66 0.09
C ARG A 17 11.21 1.96 0.18
N THR A 18 10.88 3.21 0.46
CA THR A 18 9.49 3.68 0.63
C THR A 18 8.96 4.43 -0.59
N LYS A 19 9.82 4.91 -1.49
CA LYS A 19 9.42 5.63 -2.71
C LYS A 19 9.45 4.72 -3.93
N PHE A 20 8.35 4.69 -4.66
CA PHE A 20 8.15 3.83 -5.83
C PHE A 20 7.71 4.63 -7.05
N LEU A 21 8.35 4.33 -8.18
CA LEU A 21 7.82 4.60 -9.51
C LEU A 21 6.96 3.42 -9.92
N VAL A 22 5.71 3.68 -10.31
CA VAL A 22 4.71 2.66 -10.60
C VAL A 22 4.04 3.02 -11.91
N SER A 23 3.79 2.02 -12.76
CA SER A 23 3.04 2.23 -14.00
C SER A 23 1.61 2.69 -13.70
N GLN A 24 1.08 3.60 -14.52
CA GLN A 24 -0.25 4.16 -14.37
C GLN A 24 -1.33 3.08 -14.49
N ASP A 25 -1.19 2.19 -15.47
CA ASP A 25 -2.16 1.11 -15.75
C ASP A 25 -2.01 -0.10 -14.82
N LEU A 26 -1.06 -0.10 -13.89
CA LEU A 26 -0.86 -1.22 -12.98
C LEU A 26 -2.08 -1.35 -12.05
N PRO A 27 -2.73 -2.52 -11.95
CA PRO A 27 -3.76 -2.73 -10.95
C PRO A 27 -3.21 -2.70 -9.53
N LEU A 28 -3.97 -2.14 -8.59
CA LEU A 28 -3.59 -2.05 -7.18
C LEU A 28 -3.29 -3.42 -6.56
N SER A 29 -4.06 -4.44 -6.92
CA SER A 29 -3.83 -5.84 -6.54
C SER A 29 -2.43 -6.33 -6.92
N GLN A 30 -1.96 -6.03 -8.14
CA GLN A 30 -0.62 -6.41 -8.59
C GLN A 30 0.47 -5.63 -7.86
N PHE A 31 0.21 -4.36 -7.56
CA PHE A 31 1.11 -3.56 -6.73
C PHE A 31 1.23 -4.13 -5.30
N ALA A 32 0.11 -4.56 -4.71
CA ALA A 32 0.09 -5.21 -3.40
C ALA A 32 0.90 -6.52 -3.40
N VAL A 33 0.81 -7.34 -4.45
CA VAL A 33 1.65 -8.55 -4.62
C VAL A 33 3.14 -8.20 -4.72
N THR A 34 3.47 -7.10 -5.39
CA THR A 34 4.86 -6.61 -5.48
C THR A 34 5.38 -6.22 -4.10
N LEU A 35 4.62 -5.46 -3.32
CA LEU A 35 4.99 -5.07 -1.96
C LEU A 35 5.16 -6.28 -1.03
N ARG A 36 4.24 -7.24 -1.13
CA ARG A 36 4.29 -8.50 -0.37
C ARG A 36 5.55 -9.30 -0.67
N THR A 37 5.97 -9.36 -1.93
CA THR A 37 7.22 -10.00 -2.35
C THR A 37 8.44 -9.24 -1.80
N ARG A 38 8.44 -7.90 -1.85
CA ARG A 38 9.53 -7.06 -1.32
C ARG A 38 9.69 -7.17 0.20
N LEU A 39 8.60 -7.43 0.91
CA LEU A 39 8.56 -7.68 2.35
C LEU A 39 8.90 -9.14 2.73
N CYS A 40 9.10 -10.03 1.74
CA CYS A 40 9.34 -11.46 1.94
C CYS A 40 8.25 -12.14 2.79
N LEU A 41 6.98 -11.78 2.60
CA LEU A 41 5.89 -12.31 3.43
C LEU A 41 5.49 -13.74 3.02
N ALA A 42 5.40 -14.63 4.00
CA ALA A 42 4.86 -15.99 3.85
C ALA A 42 3.35 -15.97 3.63
N SER A 43 2.78 -16.89 2.83
CA SER A 43 1.35 -16.91 2.44
C SER A 43 0.36 -16.81 3.61
N SER A 44 0.76 -17.27 4.80
CA SER A 44 -0.01 -17.19 6.05
C SER A 44 -0.03 -15.81 6.71
N GLN A 45 0.92 -14.92 6.37
CA GLN A 45 0.97 -13.57 6.93
C GLN A 45 -0.04 -12.67 6.24
N THR A 46 -0.92 -12.09 7.05
CA THR A 46 -1.89 -11.10 6.61
C THR A 46 -1.20 -9.78 6.23
N PHE A 47 -1.66 -9.19 5.13
CA PHE A 47 -1.12 -7.95 4.60
C PHE A 47 -2.30 -7.09 4.11
N TYR A 48 -2.46 -5.94 4.74
CA TYR A 48 -3.40 -4.92 4.34
C TYR A 48 -2.66 -3.69 3.86
N LEU A 49 -3.19 -3.10 2.80
CA LEU A 49 -2.74 -1.84 2.25
C LEU A 49 -3.86 -0.83 2.46
N LEU A 50 -3.51 0.38 2.84
CA LEU A 50 -4.43 1.46 3.16
C LEU A 50 -4.03 2.70 2.39
N VAL A 51 -5.01 3.53 2.05
CA VAL A 51 -4.81 4.86 1.46
C VAL A 51 -5.33 5.90 2.44
N ASN A 52 -4.52 6.91 2.77
CA ASN A 52 -4.89 7.94 3.75
C ASN A 52 -5.42 7.36 5.09
N ASN A 53 -4.80 6.26 5.55
CA ASN A 53 -5.19 5.50 6.75
C ASN A 53 -6.63 4.91 6.71
N LYS A 54 -7.25 4.83 5.54
CA LYS A 54 -8.55 4.19 5.32
C LYS A 54 -8.35 2.91 4.51
N GLY A 55 -9.26 1.96 4.70
CA GLY A 55 -9.33 0.75 3.87
C GLY A 55 -9.45 1.12 2.40
N LEU A 56 -8.86 0.29 1.54
CA LEU A 56 -8.90 0.53 0.09
C LEU A 56 -10.31 0.30 -0.46
N PRO A 57 -10.80 1.16 -1.36
CA PRO A 57 -12.16 1.07 -1.88
C PRO A 57 -12.38 -0.15 -2.77
N ASN A 58 -11.36 -0.58 -3.55
CA ASN A 58 -11.40 -1.74 -4.44
C ASN A 58 -9.98 -2.11 -4.90
N MET A 59 -9.63 -3.40 -4.93
CA MET A 59 -8.32 -3.90 -5.37
C MET A 59 -8.17 -3.99 -6.91
N ALA A 60 -9.26 -3.81 -7.66
CA ALA A 60 -9.28 -3.84 -9.12
C ALA A 60 -8.94 -2.48 -9.77
N VAL A 61 -8.93 -1.39 -9.01
CA VAL A 61 -8.60 -0.05 -9.56
C VAL A 61 -7.14 0.02 -9.98
N THR A 62 -6.87 0.85 -10.98
CA THR A 62 -5.50 1.15 -11.41
C THR A 62 -4.81 2.11 -10.43
N MET A 63 -3.47 2.12 -10.46
CA MET A 63 -2.67 3.08 -9.70
C MET A 63 -2.93 4.52 -10.13
N GLN A 64 -3.28 4.76 -11.40
CA GLN A 64 -3.67 6.09 -11.88
C GLN A 64 -4.98 6.58 -11.27
N GLU A 65 -6.01 5.74 -11.25
CA GLU A 65 -7.30 6.08 -10.63
C GLU A 65 -7.13 6.35 -9.13
N LEU A 66 -6.41 5.46 -8.43
CA LEU A 66 -6.13 5.64 -7.01
C LEU A 66 -5.36 6.94 -6.74
N TYR A 67 -4.37 7.26 -7.58
CA TYR A 67 -3.59 8.50 -7.49
C TYR A 67 -4.45 9.74 -7.73
N ARG A 68 -5.29 9.74 -8.76
CA ARG A 68 -6.19 10.87 -9.08
C ARG A 68 -7.09 11.21 -7.90
N ASP A 69 -7.62 10.19 -7.24
CA ASP A 69 -8.65 10.36 -6.21
C ASP A 69 -8.08 10.56 -4.80
N ASN A 70 -6.80 10.24 -4.56
CA ASN A 70 -6.22 10.22 -3.20
C ASN A 70 -4.82 10.82 -3.06
N LYS A 71 -4.23 11.42 -4.10
CA LYS A 71 -2.93 12.10 -3.96
C LYS A 71 -3.03 13.24 -2.94
N ASP A 72 -1.91 13.49 -2.28
CA ASP A 72 -1.73 14.62 -1.40
C ASP A 72 -1.39 15.89 -2.20
N GLU A 73 -1.36 17.04 -1.52
CA GLU A 73 -1.08 18.35 -2.12
C GLU A 73 0.35 18.45 -2.64
N ASP A 74 1.26 17.69 -2.04
CA ASP A 74 2.66 17.61 -2.46
C ASP A 74 2.90 16.81 -3.76
N GLY A 75 1.84 16.21 -4.31
CA GLY A 75 1.87 15.45 -5.55
C GLY A 75 2.21 13.97 -5.39
N PHE A 76 2.35 13.45 -4.17
CA PHE A 76 2.53 12.02 -3.91
C PHE A 76 1.22 11.33 -3.50
N LEU A 77 1.10 10.05 -3.85
CA LEU A 77 0.11 9.16 -3.26
C LEU A 77 0.74 8.43 -2.08
N TYR A 78 0.13 8.54 -0.91
CA TYR A 78 0.56 7.92 0.33
C TYR A 78 -0.24 6.66 0.63
N LEU A 79 0.47 5.54 0.81
CA LEU A 79 -0.08 4.27 1.20
C LEU A 79 0.58 3.78 2.47
N THR A 80 -0.19 3.15 3.35
CA THR A 80 0.34 2.49 4.55
C THR A 80 0.03 1.00 4.53
N TYR A 81 0.91 0.19 5.12
CA TYR A 81 0.67 -1.26 5.24
C TYR A 81 0.69 -1.74 6.69
N ALA A 82 -0.13 -2.76 6.98
CA ALA A 82 -0.29 -3.37 8.29
C ALA A 82 -0.70 -4.85 8.20
N SER A 83 -0.56 -5.58 9.31
CA SER A 83 -0.97 -6.98 9.49
C SER A 83 -2.43 -7.12 9.92
N GLN A 84 -3.09 -6.01 10.25
CA GLN A 84 -4.49 -5.96 10.68
C GLN A 84 -5.21 -4.81 9.96
N GLU A 85 -6.50 -4.99 9.68
CA GLU A 85 -7.33 -3.87 9.22
C GLU A 85 -7.49 -2.84 10.33
N MET A 86 -7.53 -1.57 9.94
CA MET A 86 -7.91 -0.49 10.85
C MET A 86 -9.43 -0.40 10.99
N PHE A 87 -10.05 -1.47 11.47
CA PHE A 87 -11.38 -1.39 12.08
C PHE A 87 -11.18 -1.27 13.60
N GLY A 88 -11.02 -0.03 14.04
CA GLY A 88 -10.92 0.35 15.46
C GLY A 88 -11.36 1.79 15.61
#